data_AF-A0A099NVY3-F1
#
_entry.id   AF-A0A099NVY3-F1
#
_cell.length_a   1.000
_cell.length_b   1.000
_cell.length_c   1.000
_cell.angle_alpha   90.00
_cell.angle_beta   90.00
_cell.angle_gamma   90.00
#
_symmetry.space_group_name_H-M   'P 1'
#
loop_
_entity.id
_entity.type
_entity.pdbx_description
1 polymer ?
#
loop_
_entity_poly.entity_id
_entity_poly.type
_entity_poly.pdbx_seq_one_letter_code
_entity_poly.pdbx_strand_id
1 'polypeptide(L)'
;MTMPVRTLIGALACQKDSYLKQLTTVVVSCSPLKEEAPKKAGKKLSVTDSKEKRSLYEIELEDTILFPEGGGQPSDLGLIKVEDTKVRVLDVQRKGLYAVHITEEPIESGTSVSLEVDWKRRLDHMQQHTGQHLLSAILDKYDLPTLSWNMGEMVNYIEVPRKITPEEIVEVTEKVNHEIFNNTPINVDTPKSESEGVNSEKGVMRVVKIGDIDNNPCCGTHLAQVGQVKMVVILGQMNGKNGTSKLNFLCGDRVYKYTSQLYDINKRLMNIFSSNMEELPEKAEM
;
A
#
# COMPACT_ATOMS: atom_id res chain seq x y z
N MET A 1 30.90 -3.22 -22.57
CA MET A 1 30.22 -3.51 -21.30
C MET A 1 28.81 -3.99 -21.64
N THR A 2 28.42 -5.16 -21.15
CA THR A 2 27.03 -5.63 -21.22
C THR A 2 26.15 -4.65 -20.45
N MET A 3 25.02 -4.21 -21.00
CA MET A 3 24.09 -3.35 -20.27
C MET A 3 23.63 -4.07 -18.99
N PRO A 4 23.45 -3.37 -17.86
CA PRO A 4 22.93 -3.98 -16.63
C PRO A 4 21.54 -4.57 -16.89
N VAL A 5 21.28 -5.77 -16.36
CA VAL A 5 20.03 -6.50 -16.61
C VAL A 5 18.97 -6.02 -15.62
N ARG A 6 17.86 -5.51 -16.13
CA ARG A 6 16.75 -4.99 -15.32
C ARG A 6 16.03 -6.13 -14.59
N THR A 7 15.74 -5.93 -13.32
CA THR A 7 14.97 -6.87 -12.51
C THR A 7 13.49 -6.75 -12.83
N LEU A 8 12.83 -7.90 -13.04
CA LEU A 8 11.41 -7.97 -13.32
C LEU A 8 10.58 -7.69 -12.06
N ILE A 9 9.42 -7.06 -12.25
CA ILE A 9 8.39 -6.96 -11.21
C ILE A 9 8.01 -8.37 -10.75
N GLY A 10 7.89 -8.52 -9.43
CA GLY A 10 7.72 -9.78 -8.72
C GLY A 10 9.04 -10.32 -8.14
N ALA A 11 10.19 -9.85 -8.65
CA ALA A 11 11.52 -10.23 -8.17
C ALA A 11 12.37 -9.03 -7.73
N LEU A 12 11.79 -7.83 -7.63
CA LEU A 12 12.49 -6.63 -7.15
C LEU A 12 13.01 -6.83 -5.72
N ALA A 13 14.07 -6.12 -5.35
CA ALA A 13 14.62 -6.15 -4.00
C ALA A 13 13.56 -5.89 -2.91
N CYS A 14 12.65 -4.92 -3.11
CA CYS A 14 11.53 -4.66 -2.16
C CYS A 14 10.52 -5.81 -2.04
N GLN A 15 10.45 -6.69 -3.04
CA GLN A 15 9.53 -7.84 -3.07
C GLN A 15 10.20 -9.10 -2.51
N LYS A 16 11.53 -9.19 -2.60
CA LYS A 16 12.34 -10.23 -1.93
C LYS A 16 12.47 -9.94 -0.44
N ASP A 17 12.73 -8.69 -0.07
CA ASP A 17 12.80 -8.21 1.31
C ASP A 17 12.07 -6.86 1.43
N SER A 18 10.85 -6.91 1.98
CA SER A 18 10.03 -5.71 2.17
C SER A 18 10.53 -4.79 3.29
N TYR A 19 11.46 -5.25 4.13
CA TYR A 19 12.09 -4.48 5.21
C TYR A 19 13.40 -3.80 4.78
N LEU A 20 13.91 -4.11 3.58
CA LEU A 20 15.12 -3.48 3.05
C LEU A 20 14.87 -1.97 2.84
N LYS A 21 15.63 -1.14 3.56
CA LYS A 21 15.46 0.33 3.57
C LYS A 21 16.43 1.07 2.67
N GLN A 22 17.54 0.44 2.33
CA GLN A 22 18.59 0.99 1.47
C GLN A 22 19.09 -0.08 0.51
N LEU A 23 19.42 0.33 -0.72
CA LEU A 23 19.97 -0.55 -1.75
C LEU A 23 20.91 0.24 -2.65
N THR A 24 22.09 -0.30 -2.92
CA THR A 24 22.95 0.18 -4.00
C THR A 24 22.58 -0.51 -5.30
N THR A 25 22.38 0.27 -6.35
CA THR A 25 21.93 -0.20 -7.68
C THR A 25 22.53 0.70 -8.77
N VAL A 26 22.34 0.35 -10.04
CA VAL A 26 22.86 1.10 -11.19
C VAL A 26 21.71 1.68 -12.01
N VAL A 27 21.89 2.92 -12.48
CA VAL A 27 20.96 3.55 -13.43
C VAL A 27 21.12 2.89 -14.79
N VAL A 28 20.05 2.28 -15.30
CA VAL A 28 20.03 1.61 -16.61
C VAL A 28 19.70 2.60 -17.72
N SER A 29 18.73 3.48 -17.49
CA SER A 29 18.39 4.55 -18.44
C SER A 29 17.76 5.74 -17.73
N CYS A 30 18.02 6.93 -18.25
CA CYS A 30 17.36 8.17 -17.85
C CYS A 30 16.87 8.93 -19.08
N SER A 31 15.61 9.35 -19.07
CA SER A 31 15.04 10.15 -20.15
C SER A 31 14.05 11.20 -19.63
N PRO A 32 13.90 12.37 -20.28
CA PRO A 32 12.85 13.31 -19.90
C PRO A 32 11.46 12.67 -19.96
N LEU A 33 10.63 12.91 -18.94
CA LEU A 33 9.24 12.49 -18.93
C LEU A 33 8.52 13.20 -20.07
N LYS A 34 8.03 12.43 -21.04
CA LYS A 34 7.21 12.98 -22.12
C LYS A 34 5.88 13.47 -21.53
N GLU A 35 5.46 14.69 -21.85
CA GLU A 35 4.09 15.15 -21.53
C GLU A 35 3.08 14.21 -22.23
N GLU A 36 2.56 13.21 -21.52
CA GLU A 36 1.44 12.41 -22.02
C GLU A 36 0.14 13.21 -21.89
N ALA A 37 -0.68 13.23 -22.95
CA ALA A 37 -2.03 13.78 -22.92
C ALA A 37 -2.86 13.12 -21.79
N PRO A 38 -3.77 13.86 -21.13
CA PRO A 38 -4.41 13.40 -19.90
C PRO A 38 -5.24 12.14 -20.12
N LYS A 39 -4.81 11.02 -19.53
CA LYS A 39 -5.65 9.82 -19.38
C LYS A 39 -6.71 10.08 -18.29
N LYS A 40 -7.93 9.66 -18.58
CA LYS A 40 -9.16 9.91 -17.80
C LYS A 40 -9.02 9.62 -16.31
N ALA A 41 -9.44 10.61 -15.51
CA ALA A 41 -9.94 10.59 -14.12
C ALA A 41 -9.34 9.55 -13.14
N GLY A 42 -8.44 9.99 -12.25
CA GLY A 42 -8.28 9.31 -10.96
C GLY A 42 -7.01 9.58 -10.14
N LYS A 43 -5.89 9.98 -10.76
CA LYS A 43 -4.66 10.32 -10.02
C LYS A 43 -4.08 11.61 -10.55
N LYS A 44 -4.40 12.74 -9.89
CA LYS A 44 -3.54 13.92 -9.97
C LYS A 44 -2.28 13.57 -9.19
N LEU A 45 -1.11 13.64 -9.82
CA LEU A 45 0.15 13.86 -9.09
C LEU A 45 -0.11 15.06 -8.18
N SER A 46 -0.03 14.89 -6.86
CA SER A 46 -0.12 16.00 -5.91
C SER A 46 1.19 16.79 -5.97
N VAL A 47 1.42 17.46 -7.10
CA VAL A 47 2.48 18.45 -7.23
C VAL A 47 1.94 19.69 -6.53
N THR A 48 2.41 19.92 -5.31
CA THR A 48 2.20 21.15 -4.56
C THR A 48 2.66 22.35 -5.39
N ASP A 49 1.87 23.42 -5.33
CA ASP A 49 2.05 24.73 -5.97
C ASP A 49 3.51 25.17 -6.15
N SER A 50 4.02 25.08 -7.37
CA SER A 50 5.10 25.96 -7.84
C SER A 50 4.92 26.25 -9.32
N LYS A 51 4.79 27.54 -9.66
CA LYS A 51 4.56 28.10 -11.01
C LYS A 51 5.74 27.92 -11.99
N GLU A 52 6.69 27.03 -11.70
CA GLU A 52 7.80 26.70 -12.60
C GLU A 52 7.54 25.33 -13.22
N LYS A 53 7.52 25.26 -14.56
CA LYS A 53 7.54 23.99 -15.30
C LYS A 53 8.85 23.26 -14.99
N ARG A 54 8.90 22.49 -13.91
CA ARG A 54 10.01 21.58 -13.65
C ARG A 54 9.91 20.43 -14.64
N SER A 55 10.98 20.22 -15.39
CA SER A 55 11.11 19.03 -16.24
C SER A 55 11.28 17.83 -15.32
N LEU A 56 10.44 16.80 -15.50
CA LEU A 56 10.56 15.53 -14.78
C LEU A 56 11.32 14.52 -15.64
N TYR A 57 11.85 13.48 -15.00
CA TYR A 57 12.64 12.44 -15.65
C TYR A 57 12.12 11.06 -15.29
N GLU A 58 12.23 10.13 -16.22
CA GLU A 58 12.00 8.71 -16.04
C GLU A 58 13.35 8.01 -15.90
N ILE A 59 13.53 7.33 -14.77
CA ILE A 59 14.76 6.61 -14.44
C ILE A 59 14.44 5.13 -14.25
N GLU A 60 15.09 4.28 -15.04
CA GLU A 60 15.10 2.83 -14.84
C GLU A 60 16.36 2.42 -14.10
N LEU A 61 16.20 1.56 -13.10
CA LEU A 61 17.30 1.04 -12.28
C LEU A 61 17.44 -0.48 -12.54
N GLU A 62 18.62 -1.01 -12.28
CA GLU A 62 18.90 -2.44 -12.41
C GLU A 62 18.03 -3.27 -11.44
N ASP A 63 17.94 -2.84 -10.19
CA ASP A 63 16.97 -3.30 -9.19
C ASP A 63 16.53 -2.11 -8.32
N THR A 64 15.40 -2.25 -7.62
CA THR A 64 14.86 -1.18 -6.76
C THR A 64 14.23 -1.70 -5.47
N ILE A 65 14.44 -0.92 -4.41
CA ILE A 65 13.69 -1.06 -3.15
C ILE A 65 12.46 -0.16 -3.09
N LEU A 66 12.12 0.57 -4.15
CA LEU A 66 10.92 1.42 -4.19
C LEU A 66 9.84 0.69 -4.99
N PHE A 67 8.71 0.38 -4.36
CA PHE A 67 7.65 -0.39 -5.00
C PHE A 67 6.92 0.45 -6.06
N PRO A 68 6.76 -0.05 -7.31
CA PRO A 68 6.22 0.69 -8.44
C PRO A 68 4.69 0.83 -8.52
N GLU A 69 3.95 0.46 -7.48
CA GLU A 69 2.50 0.21 -7.49
C GLU A 69 2.09 -1.19 -8.01
N GLY A 70 0.95 -1.69 -7.50
CA GLY A 70 0.38 -2.96 -7.93
C GLY A 70 -0.52 -3.62 -6.88
N GLY A 71 -1.49 -4.41 -7.34
CA GLY A 71 -2.39 -5.15 -6.45
C GLY A 71 -3.25 -4.28 -5.54
N GLY A 72 -3.47 -3.00 -5.88
CA GLY A 72 -4.19 -2.03 -5.04
C GLY A 72 -3.29 -1.21 -4.11
N GLN A 73 -2.03 -1.59 -3.94
CA GLN A 73 -1.04 -0.84 -3.15
C GLN A 73 -0.44 0.31 -3.97
N PRO A 74 -0.44 1.56 -3.45
CA PRO A 74 0.23 2.70 -4.06
C PRO A 74 1.76 2.57 -4.07
N SER A 75 2.41 3.32 -4.95
CA SER A 75 3.87 3.36 -5.05
C SER A 75 4.52 3.87 -3.76
N ASP A 76 5.74 3.40 -3.51
CA ASP A 76 6.60 4.00 -2.52
C ASP A 76 7.19 5.31 -3.00
N LEU A 77 7.66 6.10 -2.05
CA LEU A 77 8.46 7.28 -2.27
C LEU A 77 9.84 7.07 -1.63
N GLY A 78 10.79 7.91 -2.00
CA GLY A 78 12.14 7.80 -1.47
C GLY A 78 13.10 8.77 -2.10
N LEU A 79 14.38 8.48 -1.89
CA LEU A 79 15.50 9.26 -2.39
C LEU A 79 16.45 8.36 -3.19
N ILE A 80 17.01 8.91 -4.25
CA ILE A 80 18.19 8.38 -4.93
C ILE A 80 19.37 9.25 -4.54
N LYS A 81 20.38 8.66 -3.91
CA LYS A 81 21.62 9.34 -3.52
C LYS A 81 22.69 9.06 -4.57
N VAL A 82 23.30 10.13 -5.06
CA VAL A 82 24.38 10.09 -6.04
C VAL A 82 25.46 11.04 -5.55
N GLU A 83 26.62 10.50 -5.18
CA GLU A 83 27.70 11.27 -4.53
C GLU A 83 27.15 12.06 -3.33
N ASP A 84 27.27 13.40 -3.35
CA ASP A 84 26.75 14.30 -2.31
C ASP A 84 25.33 14.84 -2.58
N THR A 85 24.69 14.42 -3.68
CA THR A 85 23.36 14.89 -4.11
C THR A 85 22.26 13.89 -3.75
N LYS A 86 21.07 14.41 -3.42
CA LYS A 86 19.87 13.61 -3.14
C LYS A 86 18.74 14.01 -4.08
N VAL A 87 18.35 13.10 -4.96
CA VAL A 87 17.25 13.27 -5.89
C VAL A 87 15.99 12.65 -5.31
N ARG A 88 14.88 13.41 -5.26
CA ARG A 88 13.59 12.89 -4.80
C ARG A 88 12.92 12.04 -5.88
N VAL A 89 12.39 10.89 -5.45
CA VAL A 89 11.48 10.07 -6.25
C VAL A 89 10.05 10.47 -5.90
N LEU A 90 9.35 11.02 -6.89
CA LEU A 90 7.98 11.53 -6.74
C LEU A 90 6.92 10.46 -6.98
N ASP A 91 7.25 9.47 -7.80
CA ASP A 91 6.39 8.33 -8.11
C ASP A 91 7.26 7.19 -8.64
N VAL A 92 6.76 5.98 -8.51
CA VAL A 92 7.35 4.81 -9.16
C VAL A 92 6.22 4.09 -9.86
N GLN A 93 6.38 3.81 -11.14
CA GLN A 93 5.33 3.27 -12.00
C GLN A 93 5.76 1.95 -12.61
N ARG A 94 4.79 1.08 -12.83
CA ARG A 94 4.95 -0.12 -13.63
C ARG A 94 4.84 0.21 -15.12
N LYS A 95 5.93 0.02 -15.87
CA LYS A 95 5.91 0.04 -17.34
C LYS A 95 6.25 -1.35 -17.88
N GLY A 96 5.22 -2.07 -18.32
CA GLY A 96 5.35 -3.47 -18.71
C GLY A 96 5.75 -4.34 -17.50
N LEU A 97 6.94 -4.92 -17.56
CA LEU A 97 7.50 -5.79 -16.51
C LEU A 97 8.52 -5.08 -15.61
N TYR A 98 8.75 -3.79 -15.80
CA TYR A 98 9.82 -3.04 -15.11
C TYR A 98 9.28 -1.87 -14.28
N ALA A 99 10.05 -1.49 -13.27
CA ALA A 99 9.80 -0.32 -12.43
C ALA A 99 10.49 0.92 -13.03
N VAL A 100 9.74 2.01 -13.14
CA VAL A 100 10.22 3.30 -13.67
C VAL A 100 10.00 4.37 -12.62
N HIS A 101 11.06 5.10 -12.27
CA HIS A 101 11.06 6.11 -11.20
C HIS A 101 10.90 7.49 -11.82
N ILE A 102 9.98 8.29 -11.28
CA ILE A 102 9.77 9.67 -11.71
C ILE A 102 10.52 10.59 -10.74
N THR A 103 11.48 11.36 -11.27
CA THR A 103 12.34 12.24 -10.47
C THR A 103 12.32 13.68 -10.96
N GLU A 104 12.72 14.61 -10.08
CA GLU A 104 12.86 16.04 -10.43
C GLU A 104 14.17 16.36 -11.15
N GLU A 105 15.17 15.49 -11.03
CA GLU A 105 16.51 15.69 -11.59
C GLU A 105 16.93 14.44 -12.38
N PRO A 106 17.68 14.60 -13.48
CA PRO A 106 18.20 13.47 -14.24
C PRO A 106 19.38 12.84 -13.52
N ILE A 107 19.62 11.56 -13.78
CA ILE A 107 20.84 10.87 -13.33
C ILE A 107 21.43 10.12 -14.52
N GLU A 108 22.74 10.27 -14.74
CA GLU A 108 23.41 9.67 -15.89
C GLU A 108 23.31 8.13 -15.88
N SER A 109 23.08 7.54 -17.06
CA SER A 109 23.03 6.08 -17.20
C SER A 109 24.41 5.46 -16.96
N GLY A 110 24.45 4.32 -16.27
CA GLY A 110 25.68 3.68 -15.79
C GLY A 110 26.14 4.17 -14.41
N THR A 111 25.50 5.19 -13.84
CA THR A 111 25.83 5.70 -12.50
C THR A 111 25.40 4.72 -11.41
N SER A 112 26.32 4.42 -10.48
CA SER A 112 26.00 3.69 -9.25
C SER A 112 25.36 4.63 -8.23
N VAL A 113 24.19 4.25 -7.72
CA VAL A 113 23.37 5.07 -6.83
C VAL A 113 22.91 4.30 -5.60
N SER A 114 22.62 4.99 -4.50
CA SER A 114 22.02 4.39 -3.30
C SER A 114 20.59 4.87 -3.12
N LEU A 115 19.65 3.93 -3.04
CA LEU A 115 18.25 4.19 -2.74
C LEU A 115 18.03 4.28 -1.24
N GLU A 116 17.08 5.10 -0.83
CA GLU A 116 16.51 5.14 0.52
C GLU A 116 14.99 5.26 0.42
N VAL A 117 14.25 4.32 1.02
CA VAL A 117 12.78 4.35 1.02
C VAL A 117 12.23 5.28 2.11
N ASP A 118 11.12 5.97 1.83
CA ASP A 118 10.29 6.55 2.89
C ASP A 118 9.69 5.40 3.72
N TRP A 119 10.40 5.07 4.80
CA TRP A 119 10.04 3.94 5.65
C TRP A 119 8.69 4.12 6.32
N LYS A 120 8.29 5.35 6.65
CA LYS A 120 7.01 5.62 7.31
C LYS A 120 5.87 5.29 6.36
N ARG A 121 5.98 5.70 5.09
CA ARG A 121 5.03 5.35 4.04
C ARG A 121 5.02 3.85 3.76
N ARG A 122 6.19 3.23 3.58
CA ARG A 122 6.31 1.79 3.33
C ARG A 122 5.64 0.97 4.42
N LEU A 123 5.92 1.27 5.69
CA LEU A 123 5.35 0.55 6.81
C LEU A 123 3.82 0.71 6.89
N ASP A 124 3.30 1.92 6.67
CA ASP A 124 1.86 2.17 6.59
C ASP A 124 1.20 1.32 5.50
N HIS A 125 1.76 1.30 4.29
CA HIS A 125 1.26 0.49 3.19
C HIS A 125 1.30 -1.01 3.50
N MET A 126 2.40 -1.53 4.06
CA MET A 126 2.49 -2.94 4.46
C MET A 126 1.44 -3.32 5.52
N GLN A 127 1.16 -2.43 6.47
CA GLN A 127 0.08 -2.62 7.46
C GLN A 127 -1.29 -2.69 6.78
N GLN A 128 -1.58 -1.78 5.85
CA GLN A 128 -2.87 -1.77 5.15
C GLN A 128 -3.05 -3.00 4.26
N HIS A 129 -2.01 -3.39 3.53
CA HIS A 129 -2.08 -4.52 2.60
C HIS A 129 -2.19 -5.85 3.35
N THR A 130 -1.38 -6.05 4.39
CA THR A 130 -1.46 -7.25 5.23
C THR A 130 -2.80 -7.31 5.96
N GLY A 131 -3.27 -6.18 6.50
CA GLY A 131 -4.58 -6.11 7.15
C GLY A 131 -5.74 -6.40 6.19
N GLN A 132 -5.63 -5.99 4.93
CA GLN A 132 -6.60 -6.35 3.89
C GLN A 132 -6.62 -7.86 3.62
N HIS A 133 -5.46 -8.50 3.44
CA HIS A 133 -5.39 -9.96 3.23
C HIS A 133 -6.06 -10.71 4.39
N LEU A 134 -5.76 -10.31 5.62
CA LEU A 134 -6.35 -10.93 6.80
C LEU A 134 -7.88 -10.73 6.84
N LEU A 135 -8.36 -9.51 6.58
CA LEU A 135 -9.79 -9.22 6.55
C LEU A 135 -10.50 -10.01 5.45
N SER A 136 -9.93 -10.10 4.26
CA SER A 136 -10.47 -10.90 3.15
C SER A 136 -10.55 -12.39 3.51
N ALA A 137 -9.48 -12.98 4.06
CA ALA A 137 -9.47 -14.38 4.45
C ALA A 137 -10.52 -14.74 5.51
N ILE A 138 -10.86 -13.79 6.41
CA ILE A 138 -11.95 -13.98 7.36
C ILE A 138 -13.31 -13.79 6.70
N LEU A 139 -13.49 -12.76 5.87
CA LEU A 139 -14.74 -12.51 5.13
C LEU A 139 -15.12 -13.67 4.21
N ASP A 140 -14.15 -14.33 3.58
CA ASP A 140 -14.37 -15.49 2.72
C ASP A 140 -15.10 -16.63 3.47
N LYS A 141 -14.92 -16.75 4.79
CA LYS A 141 -15.61 -17.75 5.63
C LYS A 141 -17.11 -17.43 5.86
N TYR A 142 -17.57 -16.26 5.42
CA TYR A 142 -18.94 -15.76 5.54
C TYR A 142 -19.63 -15.59 4.17
N ASP A 143 -19.11 -16.24 3.12
CA ASP A 143 -19.56 -16.09 1.73
C ASP A 143 -19.49 -14.62 1.25
N LEU A 144 -18.48 -13.88 1.73
CA LEU A 144 -18.22 -12.48 1.38
C LEU A 144 -16.87 -12.34 0.66
N PRO A 145 -16.66 -13.02 -0.50
CA PRO A 145 -15.42 -12.91 -1.24
C PRO A 145 -15.10 -11.48 -1.64
N THR A 146 -13.81 -11.15 -1.58
CA THR A 146 -13.32 -9.84 -2.02
C THR A 146 -13.42 -9.70 -3.54
N LEU A 147 -14.29 -8.81 -3.99
CA LEU A 147 -14.47 -8.50 -5.42
C LEU A 147 -13.47 -7.47 -5.92
N SER A 148 -13.19 -6.47 -5.08
CA SER A 148 -12.19 -5.44 -5.32
C SER A 148 -11.75 -4.83 -3.99
N TRP A 149 -10.64 -4.11 -3.98
CA TRP A 149 -10.26 -3.31 -2.82
C TRP A 149 -9.52 -2.05 -3.24
N ASN A 150 -9.41 -1.10 -2.33
CA ASN A 150 -8.65 0.11 -2.51
C ASN A 150 -7.96 0.52 -1.21
N MET A 151 -6.68 0.83 -1.33
CA MET A 151 -5.92 1.50 -0.28
C MET A 151 -6.03 3.03 -0.48
N GLY A 152 -6.88 3.67 0.32
CA GLY A 152 -6.96 5.13 0.35
C GLY A 152 -5.81 5.75 1.14
N GLU A 153 -5.76 7.08 1.23
CA GLU A 153 -4.76 7.77 2.05
C GLU A 153 -4.97 7.55 3.55
N MET A 154 -6.23 7.53 3.98
CA MET A 154 -6.62 7.28 5.37
C MET A 154 -7.49 6.01 5.44
N VAL A 155 -8.65 6.02 4.78
CA VAL A 155 -9.63 4.92 4.82
C VAL A 155 -9.43 3.99 3.63
N ASN A 156 -9.39 2.68 3.90
CA ASN A 156 -9.40 1.64 2.87
C ASN A 156 -10.83 1.12 2.67
N TYR A 157 -11.10 0.46 1.54
CA TYR A 157 -12.32 -0.34 1.39
C TYR A 157 -12.09 -1.68 0.70
N ILE A 158 -12.89 -2.68 1.07
CA ILE A 158 -13.08 -3.93 0.34
C ILE A 158 -14.51 -3.96 -0.20
N GLU A 159 -14.68 -4.30 -1.47
CA GLU A 159 -15.99 -4.54 -2.09
C GLU A 159 -16.36 -6.02 -1.99
N VAL A 160 -17.54 -6.28 -1.43
CA VAL A 160 -18.11 -7.62 -1.17
C VAL A 160 -19.46 -7.78 -1.90
N PRO A 161 -19.92 -9.02 -2.18
CA PRO A 161 -21.09 -9.25 -3.03
C PRO A 161 -22.42 -8.78 -2.45
N ARG A 162 -22.51 -8.58 -1.13
CA ARG A 162 -23.72 -8.12 -0.45
C ARG A 162 -23.38 -7.22 0.72
N LYS A 163 -24.40 -6.56 1.25
CA LYS A 163 -24.32 -5.86 2.52
C LYS A 163 -24.01 -6.84 3.66
N ILE A 164 -23.11 -6.43 4.53
CA ILE A 164 -22.74 -7.17 5.75
C ILE A 164 -23.68 -6.73 6.87
N THR A 165 -24.16 -7.66 7.68
CA THR A 165 -25.02 -7.34 8.83
C THR A 165 -24.19 -6.71 9.95
N PRO A 166 -24.80 -5.90 10.85
CA PRO A 166 -24.11 -5.38 12.02
C PRO A 166 -23.45 -6.47 12.87
N GLU A 167 -24.12 -7.62 13.03
CA GLU A 167 -23.63 -8.77 13.78
C GLU A 167 -22.38 -9.37 13.12
N GLU A 168 -22.40 -9.60 11.80
CA GLU A 168 -21.24 -10.06 11.05
C GLU A 168 -20.07 -9.07 11.13
N ILE A 169 -20.32 -7.75 11.13
CA ILE A 169 -19.25 -6.74 11.28
C ILE A 169 -18.52 -6.93 12.61
N VAL A 170 -19.27 -7.14 13.71
CA VAL A 170 -18.69 -7.36 15.04
C VAL A 170 -17.88 -8.66 15.04
N GLU A 171 -18.47 -9.77 14.61
CA GLU A 171 -17.80 -11.07 14.61
C GLU A 171 -16.53 -11.08 13.74
N VAL A 172 -16.61 -10.52 12.52
CA VAL A 172 -15.46 -10.44 11.61
C VAL A 172 -14.37 -9.56 12.21
N THR A 173 -14.71 -8.42 12.80
CA THR A 173 -13.72 -7.54 13.44
C THR A 173 -13.03 -8.24 14.60
N GLU A 174 -13.76 -8.95 15.45
CA GLU A 174 -13.19 -9.71 16.57
C GLU A 174 -12.28 -10.83 16.08
N LYS A 175 -12.72 -11.62 15.09
CA LYS A 175 -11.92 -12.71 14.52
C LYS A 175 -10.64 -12.22 13.87
N VAL A 176 -10.70 -11.14 13.09
CA VAL A 176 -9.51 -10.53 12.48
C VAL A 176 -8.52 -10.08 13.56
N ASN A 177 -8.98 -9.39 14.61
CA ASN A 177 -8.08 -8.94 15.68
C ASN A 177 -7.58 -10.10 16.55
N HIS A 178 -8.33 -11.20 16.68
CA HIS A 178 -7.85 -12.43 17.30
C HIS A 178 -6.69 -13.06 16.52
N GLU A 179 -6.76 -13.09 15.18
CA GLU A 179 -5.62 -13.54 14.37
C GLU A 179 -4.41 -12.61 14.46
N ILE A 180 -4.64 -11.29 14.60
CA ILE A 180 -3.55 -10.34 14.88
C ILE A 180 -2.88 -10.65 16.21
N PHE A 181 -3.66 -10.96 17.24
CA PHE A 181 -3.14 -11.36 18.55
C PHE A 181 -2.30 -12.65 18.48
N ASN A 182 -2.73 -13.64 17.68
CA ASN A 182 -1.99 -14.88 17.48
C ASN A 182 -0.62 -14.68 16.80
N ASN A 183 -0.44 -13.56 16.09
CA ASN A 183 0.82 -13.14 15.50
C ASN A 183 1.49 -14.18 14.57
N THR A 184 0.67 -14.83 13.73
CA THR A 184 1.11 -15.83 12.77
C THR A 184 2.21 -15.28 11.84
N PRO A 185 3.26 -16.06 11.51
CA PRO A 185 4.27 -15.65 10.52
C PRO A 185 3.69 -15.52 9.11
N ILE A 186 4.26 -14.59 8.34
CA ILE A 186 3.92 -14.37 6.93
C ILE A 186 5.11 -14.80 6.08
N ASN A 187 4.86 -15.74 5.18
CA ASN A 187 5.86 -16.28 4.26
C ASN A 187 5.56 -15.83 2.83
N VAL A 188 6.62 -15.65 2.06
CA VAL A 188 6.53 -15.28 0.65
C VAL A 188 7.24 -16.34 -0.15
N ASP A 189 6.47 -17.06 -0.97
CA ASP A 189 7.00 -18.03 -1.90
C ASP A 189 7.18 -17.38 -3.27
N THR A 190 8.44 -17.19 -3.65
CA THR A 190 8.82 -16.70 -4.99
C THR A 190 9.32 -17.88 -5.82
N PRO A 191 8.84 -18.06 -7.07
CA PRO A 191 9.33 -19.09 -7.98
C PRO A 191 10.85 -19.05 -8.14
N LYS A 192 11.48 -20.22 -8.20
CA LYS A 192 12.95 -20.34 -8.27
C LYS A 192 13.52 -20.10 -9.67
N SER A 193 12.70 -20.19 -10.71
CA SER A 193 13.12 -19.92 -12.09
C SER A 193 12.08 -19.11 -12.87
N GLU A 194 12.56 -18.34 -13.84
CA GLU A 194 11.70 -17.55 -14.73
C GLU A 194 10.74 -18.42 -15.57
N SER A 195 11.14 -19.66 -15.88
CA SER A 195 10.36 -20.60 -16.69
C SER A 195 9.14 -21.18 -15.97
N GLU A 196 9.10 -21.14 -14.63
CA GLU A 196 8.04 -21.73 -13.82
C GLU A 196 7.05 -20.69 -13.25
N GLY A 197 7.35 -19.40 -13.37
CA GLY A 197 6.63 -18.37 -12.61
C GLY A 197 6.51 -16.99 -13.25
N VAL A 198 7.05 -16.76 -14.44
CA VAL A 198 6.91 -15.46 -15.12
C VAL A 198 5.64 -15.46 -15.97
N ASN A 199 4.70 -14.61 -15.58
CA ASN A 199 3.58 -14.23 -16.42
C ASN A 199 3.99 -13.04 -17.30
N SER A 200 3.77 -13.14 -18.61
CA SER A 200 4.17 -12.14 -19.59
C SER A 200 3.58 -10.74 -19.35
N GLU A 201 2.47 -10.63 -18.64
CA GLU A 201 1.84 -9.36 -18.27
C GLU A 201 2.10 -8.95 -16.83
N LYS A 202 2.15 -9.93 -15.90
CA LYS A 202 2.20 -9.72 -14.45
C LYS A 202 3.59 -9.80 -13.84
N GLY A 203 4.59 -10.31 -14.56
CA GLY A 203 5.95 -10.51 -14.07
C GLY A 203 6.07 -11.81 -13.28
N VAL A 204 7.00 -11.87 -12.33
CA VAL A 204 7.20 -13.03 -11.47
C VAL A 204 6.02 -13.16 -10.49
N MET A 205 5.29 -14.26 -10.59
CA MET A 205 4.13 -14.56 -9.75
C MET A 205 4.60 -15.11 -8.40
N ARG A 206 4.52 -14.31 -7.35
CA ARG A 206 4.81 -14.73 -5.97
C ARG A 206 3.54 -14.92 -5.16
N VAL A 207 3.61 -15.78 -4.15
CA VAL A 207 2.47 -16.15 -3.31
C VAL A 207 2.77 -15.74 -1.87
N VAL A 208 1.83 -15.01 -1.27
CA VAL A 208 1.89 -14.59 0.12
C VAL A 208 1.05 -15.55 0.95
N LYS A 209 1.65 -16.11 2.00
CA LYS A 209 1.05 -17.09 2.90
C LYS A 209 1.02 -16.57 4.32
N ILE A 210 -0.17 -16.57 4.92
CA ILE A 210 -0.37 -16.20 6.32
C ILE A 210 -0.76 -17.47 7.07
N GLY A 211 0.23 -18.24 7.54
CA GLY A 211 -0.01 -19.58 8.08
C GLY A 211 -0.95 -20.41 7.20
N ASP A 212 -2.00 -20.96 7.81
CA ASP A 212 -3.11 -21.66 7.12
C ASP A 212 -4.33 -20.75 6.86
N ILE A 213 -4.22 -19.45 7.17
CA ILE A 213 -5.32 -18.49 7.10
C ILE A 213 -5.52 -18.00 5.66
N ASP A 214 -4.42 -17.67 4.98
CA ASP A 214 -4.44 -17.08 3.65
C ASP A 214 -3.28 -17.60 2.79
N ASN A 215 -3.55 -17.78 1.49
CA ASN A 215 -2.57 -18.25 0.51
C ASN A 215 -2.90 -17.66 -0.87
N ASN A 216 -2.43 -16.45 -1.14
CA ASN A 216 -2.87 -15.65 -2.27
C ASN A 216 -1.71 -15.13 -3.14
N PRO A 217 -1.81 -15.21 -4.48
CA PRO A 217 -0.86 -14.54 -5.37
C PRO A 217 -0.91 -13.03 -5.19
N CYS A 218 0.17 -12.43 -4.71
CA CYS A 218 0.24 -10.99 -4.47
C CYS A 218 1.65 -10.45 -4.68
N CYS A 219 1.78 -9.38 -5.45
CA CYS A 219 3.07 -8.74 -5.73
C CYS A 219 3.40 -7.59 -4.76
N GLY A 220 2.51 -7.26 -3.81
CA GLY A 220 2.68 -6.16 -2.86
C GLY A 220 3.78 -6.39 -1.82
N THR A 221 4.03 -5.38 -1.00
CA THR A 221 4.91 -5.51 0.16
C THR A 221 4.09 -5.87 1.39
N HIS A 222 4.59 -6.79 2.20
CA HIS A 222 3.89 -7.34 3.36
C HIS A 222 4.75 -7.28 4.61
N LEU A 223 4.06 -7.30 5.75
CA LEU A 223 4.69 -7.48 7.05
C LEU A 223 5.27 -8.90 7.17
N ALA A 224 6.21 -9.08 8.08
CA ALA A 224 6.78 -10.41 8.37
C ALA A 224 5.89 -11.24 9.30
N GLN A 225 5.05 -10.59 10.10
CA GLN A 225 4.13 -11.25 11.04
C GLN A 225 2.81 -10.47 11.15
N VAL A 226 1.72 -11.19 11.38
CA VAL A 226 0.38 -10.59 11.43
C VAL A 226 0.22 -9.59 12.57
N GLY A 227 0.84 -9.82 13.73
CA GLY A 227 0.74 -8.92 14.89
C GLY A 227 1.29 -7.52 14.62
N GLN A 228 2.13 -7.35 13.59
CA GLN A 228 2.64 -6.03 13.17
C GLN A 228 1.58 -5.16 12.48
N VAL A 229 0.43 -5.74 12.10
CA VAL A 229 -0.78 -5.00 11.69
C VAL A 229 -1.32 -4.18 12.85
N LYS A 230 -1.06 -4.58 14.10
CA LYS A 230 -1.51 -3.99 15.38
C LYS A 230 -3.02 -4.11 15.62
N MET A 231 -3.85 -3.61 14.71
CA MET A 231 -5.30 -3.60 14.86
C MET A 231 -5.98 -3.39 13.51
N VAL A 232 -7.18 -3.94 13.35
CA VAL A 232 -8.10 -3.63 12.26
C VAL A 232 -9.41 -3.12 12.84
N VAL A 233 -9.94 -2.04 12.28
CA VAL A 233 -11.27 -1.51 12.64
C VAL A 233 -12.10 -1.36 11.37
N ILE A 234 -13.30 -1.93 11.39
CA ILE A 234 -14.32 -1.71 10.36
C ILE A 234 -15.13 -0.48 10.77
N LEU A 235 -15.17 0.54 9.90
CA LEU A 235 -15.84 1.81 10.18
C LEU A 235 -17.33 1.80 9.80
N GLY A 236 -17.68 1.04 8.77
CA GLY A 236 -19.01 1.02 8.20
C GLY A 236 -18.95 0.62 6.74
N GLN A 237 -20.10 0.69 6.07
CA GLN A 237 -20.21 0.24 4.68
C GLN A 237 -21.04 1.20 3.84
N MET A 238 -20.72 1.27 2.56
CA MET A 238 -21.44 2.04 1.56
C MET A 238 -22.01 1.11 0.49
N ASN A 239 -23.06 1.56 -0.20
CA ASN A 239 -23.58 0.82 -1.34
C ASN A 239 -22.55 0.87 -2.49
N GLY A 240 -22.17 -0.30 -3.00
CA GLY A 240 -21.37 -0.45 -4.21
C GLY A 240 -22.26 -0.47 -5.46
N LYS A 241 -21.66 -0.85 -6.60
CA LYS A 241 -22.41 -0.98 -7.86
C LYS A 241 -23.09 -2.36 -7.91
N ASN A 242 -24.23 -2.45 -8.58
CA ASN A 242 -24.92 -3.73 -8.83
C ASN A 242 -25.23 -4.55 -7.57
N GLY A 243 -25.57 -3.90 -6.45
CA GLY A 243 -25.94 -4.56 -5.20
C GLY A 243 -24.78 -5.00 -4.29
N THR A 244 -23.54 -4.75 -4.71
CA THR A 244 -22.35 -4.96 -3.87
C THR A 244 -22.30 -3.96 -2.70
N SER A 245 -21.43 -4.23 -1.72
CA SER A 245 -21.17 -3.31 -0.61
C SER A 245 -19.69 -3.03 -0.45
N LYS A 246 -19.34 -1.78 -0.14
CA LYS A 246 -17.96 -1.34 0.12
C LYS A 246 -17.77 -1.17 1.62
N LEU A 247 -17.04 -2.09 2.22
CA LEU A 247 -16.71 -2.11 3.64
C LEU A 247 -15.47 -1.26 3.89
N ASN A 248 -15.64 -0.15 4.60
CA ASN A 248 -14.56 0.75 4.96
C ASN A 248 -13.83 0.25 6.20
N PHE A 249 -12.49 0.26 6.17
CA PHE A 249 -11.68 -0.23 7.29
C PHE A 249 -10.34 0.54 7.40
N LEU A 250 -9.73 0.41 8.57
CA LEU A 250 -8.42 0.97 8.93
C LEU A 250 -7.52 -0.12 9.52
N CYS A 251 -6.21 -0.01 9.30
CA CYS A 251 -5.22 -0.91 9.91
C CYS A 251 -4.07 -0.15 10.57
N GLY A 252 -3.54 -0.69 11.66
CA GLY A 252 -2.27 -0.22 12.24
C GLY A 252 -2.29 1.23 12.72
N ASP A 253 -1.26 1.99 12.35
CA ASP A 253 -1.09 3.38 12.82
C ASP A 253 -2.20 4.30 12.34
N ARG A 254 -2.95 3.89 11.31
CA ARG A 254 -4.14 4.60 10.85
C ARG A 254 -5.28 4.55 11.88
N VAL A 255 -5.44 3.42 12.58
CA VAL A 255 -6.40 3.30 13.68
C VAL A 255 -6.02 4.24 14.81
N TYR A 256 -4.74 4.26 15.19
CA TYR A 256 -4.24 5.18 16.22
C TYR A 256 -4.56 6.64 15.87
N LYS A 257 -4.18 7.10 14.67
CA LYS A 257 -4.47 8.48 14.21
C LYS A 257 -5.96 8.79 14.25
N TYR A 258 -6.79 7.86 13.78
CA TYR A 258 -8.25 8.02 13.77
C TYR A 258 -8.81 8.14 15.20
N THR A 259 -8.39 7.26 16.12
CA THR A 259 -8.84 7.31 17.52
C THR A 259 -8.39 8.59 18.23
N SER A 260 -7.18 9.09 17.97
CA SER A 260 -6.73 10.39 18.51
C SER A 260 -7.60 11.55 18.01
N GLN A 261 -7.94 11.56 16.71
CA GLN A 261 -8.85 12.57 16.15
C GLN A 261 -10.25 12.51 16.75
N LEU A 262 -10.81 11.30 16.92
CA LEU A 262 -12.10 11.12 17.57
C LEU A 262 -12.09 11.61 19.01
N TYR A 263 -11.02 11.31 19.76
CA TYR A 263 -10.87 11.79 21.14
C TYR A 263 -10.82 13.32 21.20
N ASP A 264 -10.05 13.97 20.32
CA ASP A 264 -9.98 15.44 20.28
C ASP A 264 -11.32 16.08 19.93
N ILE A 265 -12.09 15.48 19.01
CA ILE A 265 -13.44 15.92 18.67
C ILE A 265 -14.36 15.76 19.89
N ASN A 266 -14.42 14.57 20.49
CA ASN A 266 -15.27 14.33 21.65
C ASN A 266 -14.91 15.22 22.83
N LYS A 267 -13.62 15.50 23.07
CA LYS A 267 -13.17 16.44 24.09
C LYS A 267 -13.69 17.85 23.87
N ARG A 268 -13.73 18.31 22.61
CA ARG A 268 -14.32 19.62 22.27
C ARG A 268 -15.83 19.63 22.50
N LEU A 269 -16.53 18.56 22.11
CA LEU A 269 -17.97 18.43 22.32
C LEU A 269 -18.32 18.41 23.81
N MET A 270 -17.59 17.65 24.64
CA MET A 270 -17.77 17.62 26.10
C MET A 270 -17.66 19.02 26.71
N ASN A 271 -16.71 19.83 26.24
CA ASN A 271 -16.59 21.21 26.70
C ASN A 271 -17.75 22.11 26.25
N ILE A 272 -18.27 21.92 25.03
CA ILE A 272 -19.40 22.71 24.49
C ILE A 272 -20.68 22.39 25.27
N PHE A 273 -20.97 21.09 25.45
CA PHE A 273 -22.17 20.64 26.14
C PHE A 273 -22.06 20.65 27.66
N SER A 274 -20.86 20.91 28.20
CA SER A 274 -20.55 20.80 29.62
C SER A 274 -21.02 19.45 30.20
N SER A 275 -20.67 18.38 29.51
CA SER A 275 -21.06 17.00 29.84
C SER A 275 -19.86 16.05 29.78
N ASN A 276 -20.03 14.85 30.31
CA ASN A 276 -19.08 13.77 30.04
C ASN A 276 -19.41 13.09 28.69
N MET A 277 -18.57 12.13 28.30
CA MET A 277 -18.65 11.45 27.00
C MET A 277 -19.90 10.57 26.86
N GLU A 278 -20.37 9.98 27.96
CA GLU A 278 -21.54 9.10 27.98
C GLU A 278 -22.85 9.89 27.80
N GLU A 279 -22.89 11.10 28.34
CA GLU A 279 -24.05 12.01 28.27
C GLU A 279 -24.13 12.82 26.97
N LEU A 280 -23.09 12.78 26.12
CA LEU A 280 -23.04 13.58 24.88
C LEU A 280 -24.23 13.36 23.94
N PRO A 281 -24.68 12.12 23.68
CA PRO A 281 -25.83 11.89 22.79
C PRO A 281 -27.11 12.55 23.30
N GLU A 282 -27.44 12.35 24.59
CA GLU A 282 -28.62 12.94 25.22
C GLU A 282 -28.58 14.47 25.19
N LYS A 283 -27.41 15.06 25.48
CA LYS A 283 -27.20 16.51 25.44
C LYS A 283 -27.33 17.11 24.04
N ALA A 284 -27.01 16.36 22.99
CA ALA A 284 -27.11 16.82 21.61
C ALA A 284 -28.55 16.80 21.07
N GLU A 285 -29.46 16.06 21.73
CA GLU A 285 -30.89 15.99 21.38
C GLU A 285 -31.73 17.09 22.06
N MET A 286 -31.19 17.76 23.10
CA MET A 286 -31.84 18.85 23.85
C MET A 286 -31.63 20.23 23.20
#